data_AF-A0A7V9UQ36-F1
#
_entry.id   AF-A0A7V9UQ36-F1
#
_cell.length_a   1.000
_cell.length_b   1.000
_cell.length_c   1.000
_cell.angle_alpha   90.00
_cell.angle_beta   90.00
_cell.angle_gamma   90.00
#
_symmetry.space_group_name_H-M   'P 1'
#
loop_
_entity.id
_entity.type
_entity.pdbx_description
1 polymer ?
#
loop_
_entity_poly.entity_id
_entity_poly.type
_entity_poly.pdbx_seq_one_letter_code
_entity_poly.pdbx_strand_id
1 'polypeptide(L)'
;MVKIALVSFLLIVLSVTAIAQTGKDACHVYVVDAAKARQAFEGTGSEEAELKALSAAQIVFPDFFPVIGEEELTTKHYAFPGSKLVITASVFYTDESMASQGEKASKSRADSMIIGVTVSNRAKPDATSEAAGESVIAEVTYDEYTNKVRAKKYIRIRGRSYLLGIECDCMAKRVTK
;
A
#
# COMPACT_ATOMS: atom_id res chain seq x y z
N MET A 1 -51.90 38.48 25.62
CA MET A 1 -51.91 38.09 24.19
C MET A 1 -50.49 38.24 23.67
N VAL A 2 -49.61 37.26 23.92
CA VAL A 2 -49.25 36.16 23.01
C VAL A 2 -48.93 36.65 21.60
N LYS A 3 -47.63 36.82 21.31
CA LYS A 3 -46.97 36.29 20.12
C LYS A 3 -45.47 36.18 20.39
N ILE A 4 -45.14 35.02 20.96
CA ILE A 4 -43.82 34.40 20.95
C ILE A 4 -43.40 34.16 19.50
N ALA A 5 -42.09 34.23 19.26
CA ALA A 5 -41.32 33.60 18.18
C ALA A 5 -40.58 34.62 17.31
N LEU A 6 -39.30 34.82 17.59
CA LEU A 6 -38.24 34.69 16.58
C LEU A 6 -36.87 34.59 17.29
N VAL A 7 -36.78 33.64 18.23
CA VAL A 7 -35.49 33.11 18.69
C VAL A 7 -35.15 31.97 17.73
N SER A 8 -33.88 31.88 17.33
CA SER A 8 -33.30 30.79 16.54
C SER A 8 -33.47 30.83 15.02
N PHE A 9 -32.99 31.89 14.36
CA PHE A 9 -32.51 31.75 12.97
C PHE A 9 -31.10 31.14 12.98
N LEU A 10 -31.08 29.87 13.34
CA LEU A 10 -30.34 28.79 12.68
C LEU A 10 -28.92 29.15 12.17
N LEU A 11 -28.03 29.29 13.15
CA LEU A 11 -26.58 29.17 13.07
C LEU A 11 -26.17 27.71 12.80
N ILE A 12 -26.70 27.06 11.75
CA ILE A 12 -26.51 25.62 11.52
C ILE A 12 -26.01 25.36 10.09
N VAL A 13 -24.80 24.77 10.07
CA VAL A 13 -24.05 24.14 8.99
C VAL A 13 -23.58 25.03 7.84
N LEU A 14 -22.47 25.73 8.07
CA LEU A 14 -21.34 25.61 7.16
C LEU A 14 -20.87 24.15 7.22
N SER A 15 -21.59 23.26 6.53
CA SER A 15 -21.13 21.92 6.25
C SER A 15 -19.94 22.07 5.31
N VAL A 16 -18.75 22.11 5.91
CA VAL A 16 -17.50 21.80 5.25
C VAL A 16 -17.71 20.43 4.63
N THR A 17 -18.04 20.41 3.33
CA THR A 17 -17.91 19.21 2.53
C THR A 17 -16.44 18.91 2.50
N ALA A 18 -15.96 18.05 3.40
CA ALA A 18 -14.71 17.34 3.20
C ALA A 18 -14.89 16.60 1.88
N ILE A 19 -14.30 17.15 0.81
CA ILE A 19 -14.24 16.50 -0.48
C ILE A 19 -13.34 15.29 -0.25
N ALA A 20 -13.95 14.12 -0.08
CA ALA A 20 -13.25 12.86 -0.06
C ALA A 20 -12.32 12.78 -1.28
N GLN A 21 -11.02 12.68 -1.04
CA GLN A 21 -10.02 12.51 -2.08
C GLN A 21 -10.40 11.29 -2.94
N THR A 22 -10.57 11.50 -4.25
CA THR A 22 -11.18 10.53 -5.18
C THR A 22 -10.18 9.58 -5.84
N GLY A 23 -8.87 9.70 -5.56
CA GLY A 23 -7.88 8.69 -5.93
C GLY A 23 -7.70 7.69 -4.81
N LYS A 24 -7.75 6.39 -5.08
CA LYS A 24 -7.50 5.34 -4.09
C LYS A 24 -6.21 4.64 -4.45
N ASP A 25 -5.29 4.59 -3.50
CA ASP A 25 -4.09 3.81 -3.67
C ASP A 25 -4.48 2.33 -3.61
N ALA A 26 -3.88 1.51 -4.47
CA ALA A 26 -4.11 0.07 -4.51
C ALA A 26 -2.79 -0.65 -4.26
N CYS A 27 -2.73 -1.41 -3.18
CA CYS A 27 -1.53 -2.10 -2.76
C CYS A 27 -1.68 -3.61 -2.93
N HIS A 28 -0.59 -4.28 -3.27
CA HIS A 28 -0.52 -5.73 -3.27
C HIS A 28 0.83 -6.21 -2.75
N VAL A 29 0.82 -7.48 -2.34
CA VAL A 29 2.03 -8.19 -1.93
C VAL A 29 2.40 -9.15 -3.04
N TYR A 30 3.69 -9.39 -3.22
CA TYR A 30 4.19 -10.42 -4.11
C TYR A 30 5.35 -11.20 -3.50
N VAL A 31 5.47 -12.45 -3.92
CA VAL A 31 6.59 -13.33 -3.60
C VAL A 31 7.15 -13.90 -4.89
N VAL A 32 8.45 -13.78 -5.10
CA VAL A 32 9.17 -14.35 -6.24
C VAL A 32 10.13 -15.43 -5.76
N ASP A 33 10.04 -16.63 -6.30
CA ASP A 33 11.06 -17.67 -6.14
C ASP A 33 12.30 -17.27 -6.96
N ALA A 34 13.37 -16.86 -6.28
CA ALA A 34 14.53 -16.27 -6.92
C ALA A 34 15.26 -17.26 -7.85
N ALA A 35 15.23 -18.56 -7.53
CA ALA A 35 15.86 -19.58 -8.36
C ALA A 35 15.07 -19.78 -9.67
N LYS A 36 13.74 -19.87 -9.58
CA LYS A 36 12.88 -19.99 -10.76
C LYS A 36 12.94 -18.74 -11.64
N ALA A 37 12.91 -17.55 -11.04
CA ALA A 37 13.01 -16.30 -11.78
C ALA A 37 14.35 -16.19 -12.52
N ARG A 38 15.45 -16.58 -11.88
CA ARG A 38 16.77 -16.61 -12.51
C ARG A 38 16.81 -17.60 -13.69
N GLN A 39 16.27 -18.80 -13.52
CA GLN A 39 16.18 -19.78 -14.61
C GLN A 39 15.36 -19.26 -15.79
N ALA A 40 14.29 -18.50 -15.53
CA ALA A 40 13.49 -17.90 -16.57
C ALA A 40 14.28 -16.86 -17.40
N PHE A 41 15.16 -16.08 -16.76
CA PHE A 41 16.03 -15.10 -17.45
C PHE A 41 17.22 -15.73 -18.18
N GLU A 42 17.72 -16.87 -17.72
CA GLU A 42 18.86 -17.56 -18.33
C GLU A 42 18.46 -18.47 -19.51
N GLY A 43 17.16 -18.68 -19.72
CA GLY A 43 16.66 -19.50 -20.84
C GLY A 43 16.85 -18.82 -22.19
N THR A 44 17.19 -19.59 -23.23
CA THR A 44 17.24 -19.11 -24.63
C THR A 44 15.89 -19.27 -25.33
N GLY A 45 14.80 -19.05 -24.59
CA GLY A 45 13.44 -19.32 -25.04
C GLY A 45 12.89 -18.21 -25.94
N SER A 46 11.64 -18.37 -26.39
CA SER A 46 10.89 -17.22 -26.92
C SER A 46 10.46 -16.31 -25.76
N GLU A 47 10.24 -15.03 -26.05
CA GLU A 47 9.72 -14.04 -25.09
C GLU A 47 8.45 -14.54 -24.36
N GLU A 48 7.55 -15.22 -25.08
CA GLU A 48 6.35 -15.81 -24.50
C GLU A 48 6.67 -16.92 -23.47
N ALA A 49 7.66 -17.75 -23.75
CA ALA A 49 8.10 -18.80 -22.83
C ALA A 49 8.75 -18.21 -21.57
N GLU A 50 9.54 -17.14 -21.73
CA GLU A 50 10.16 -16.40 -20.63
C GLU A 50 9.11 -15.72 -19.74
N LEU A 51 8.14 -15.01 -20.33
CA LEU A 51 7.04 -14.38 -19.59
C LEU A 51 6.22 -15.40 -18.79
N LYS A 52 5.94 -16.56 -19.39
CA LYS A 52 5.25 -17.66 -18.70
C LYS A 52 6.08 -18.22 -17.55
N ALA A 53 7.39 -18.39 -17.74
CA ALA A 53 8.28 -18.89 -16.70
C ALA A 53 8.43 -17.89 -15.54
N LEU A 54 8.55 -16.59 -15.84
CA LEU A 54 8.56 -15.52 -14.84
C LEU A 54 7.23 -15.45 -14.06
N SER A 55 6.10 -15.55 -14.76
CA SER A 55 4.78 -15.58 -14.12
C SER A 55 4.62 -16.79 -13.20
N ALA A 56 5.18 -17.95 -13.56
CA ALA A 56 5.19 -19.14 -12.70
C ALA A 56 6.15 -19.05 -11.49
N ALA A 57 7.12 -18.12 -11.55
CA ALA A 57 8.05 -17.85 -10.45
C ALA A 57 7.47 -16.86 -9.43
N GLN A 58 6.43 -16.10 -9.79
CA GLN A 58 5.83 -15.08 -8.97
C GLN A 58 4.43 -15.48 -8.49
N ILE A 59 4.13 -15.16 -7.24
CA ILE A 59 2.79 -15.19 -6.68
C ILE A 59 2.44 -13.76 -6.29
N VAL A 60 1.39 -13.22 -6.91
CA VAL A 60 0.80 -11.93 -6.56
C VAL A 60 -0.44 -12.18 -5.72
N PHE A 61 -0.52 -11.55 -4.56
CA PHE A 61 -1.65 -11.66 -3.66
C PHE A 61 -2.75 -10.63 -4.03
N PRO A 62 -4.01 -10.86 -3.63
CA PRO A 62 -5.09 -9.93 -3.92
C PRO A 62 -4.80 -8.51 -3.42
N ASP A 63 -5.17 -7.54 -4.26
CA ASP A 63 -5.08 -6.12 -3.93
C ASP A 63 -5.85 -5.78 -2.65
N PHE A 64 -5.34 -4.79 -1.93
CA PHE A 64 -6.03 -4.13 -0.83
C PHE A 64 -5.94 -2.62 -1.00
N PHE A 65 -6.92 -1.93 -0.44
CA PHE A 65 -7.04 -0.47 -0.54
C PHE A 65 -6.81 0.11 0.84
N PRO A 66 -5.69 0.80 1.08
CA PRO A 66 -5.45 1.54 2.30
C PRO A 66 -6.58 2.54 2.58
N VAL A 67 -6.90 2.70 3.86
CA VAL A 67 -7.66 3.85 4.34
C VAL A 67 -6.72 5.05 4.25
N ILE A 68 -7.07 6.02 3.41
CA ILE A 68 -6.35 7.29 3.32
C ILE A 68 -6.91 8.18 4.44
N GLY A 69 -6.08 8.47 5.43
CA GLY A 69 -6.41 9.30 6.58
C GLY A 69 -5.15 9.54 7.42
N GLU A 70 -5.14 10.64 8.15
CA GLU A 70 -4.02 10.97 9.05
C GLU A 70 -3.84 9.86 10.09
N GLU A 71 -2.61 9.36 10.20
CA GLU A 71 -2.23 8.31 11.16
C GLU A 71 -3.07 7.02 11.05
N GLU A 72 -3.64 6.73 9.88
CA GLU A 72 -4.43 5.53 9.64
C GLU A 72 -3.54 4.37 9.18
N LEU A 73 -3.45 3.33 10.02
CA LEU A 73 -2.74 2.10 9.70
C LEU A 73 -3.68 1.09 9.01
N THR A 74 -3.36 0.73 7.78
CA THR A 74 -4.00 -0.41 7.10
C THR A 74 -3.06 -1.61 7.07
N THR A 75 -3.45 -2.70 7.75
CA THR A 75 -2.70 -3.96 7.76
C THR A 75 -3.47 -5.10 7.07
N LYS A 76 -2.76 -5.90 6.27
CA LYS A 76 -3.25 -7.14 5.67
C LYS A 76 -2.32 -8.32 5.93
N HIS A 77 -2.92 -9.51 5.98
CA HIS A 77 -2.21 -10.75 6.21
C HIS A 77 -2.43 -11.73 5.07
N TYR A 78 -1.37 -12.45 4.72
CA TYR A 78 -1.41 -13.50 3.70
C TYR A 78 -0.65 -14.72 4.20
N ALA A 79 -1.08 -15.91 3.80
CA ALA A 79 -0.31 -17.12 4.06
C ALA A 79 0.90 -17.16 3.13
N PHE A 80 2.09 -17.44 3.67
CA PHE A 80 3.28 -17.60 2.85
C PHE A 80 3.22 -18.93 2.07
N PRO A 81 3.42 -18.94 0.74
CA PRO A 81 3.21 -20.14 -0.09
C PRO A 81 4.04 -21.34 0.37
N GLY A 82 3.40 -22.49 0.56
CA GLY A 82 4.08 -23.75 0.92
C GLY A 82 4.65 -23.80 2.34
N SER A 83 4.27 -22.88 3.24
CA SER A 83 4.74 -22.84 4.62
C SER A 83 3.63 -22.46 5.61
N LYS A 84 3.94 -22.49 6.92
CA LYS A 84 3.04 -22.01 7.99
C LYS A 84 3.30 -20.54 8.34
N LEU A 85 4.20 -19.86 7.63
CA LEU A 85 4.54 -18.46 7.89
C LEU A 85 3.43 -17.55 7.38
N VAL A 86 3.33 -16.38 8.00
CA VAL A 86 2.36 -15.34 7.68
C VAL A 86 3.13 -14.11 7.18
N ILE A 87 2.70 -13.61 6.03
CA ILE A 87 3.12 -12.31 5.51
C ILE A 87 2.22 -11.26 6.13
N THR A 88 2.81 -10.23 6.71
CA THR A 88 2.08 -9.03 7.18
C THR A 88 2.53 -7.85 6.33
N ALA A 89 1.58 -7.14 5.77
CA ALA A 89 1.79 -5.96 4.95
C ALA A 89 1.02 -4.79 5.54
N SER A 90 1.68 -3.65 5.70
CA SER A 90 1.10 -2.48 6.35
C SER A 90 1.38 -1.22 5.53
N VAL A 91 0.40 -0.34 5.49
CA VAL A 91 0.48 1.00 4.90
C VAL A 91 -0.01 1.98 5.96
N PHE A 92 0.79 3.00 6.24
CA PHE A 92 0.50 4.04 7.21
C PHE A 92 0.70 5.40 6.54
N TYR A 93 -0.32 6.24 6.53
CA TYR A 93 -0.20 7.60 6.01
C TYR A 93 0.25 8.55 7.11
N THR A 94 1.26 9.38 6.84
CA THR A 94 1.72 10.44 7.75
C THR A 94 1.23 11.80 7.27
N ASP A 95 1.13 12.76 8.20
CA ASP A 95 0.66 14.14 7.97
C ASP A 95 1.79 15.10 7.52
N GLU A 96 2.99 14.58 7.33
CA GLU A 96 4.24 15.35 7.23
C GLU A 96 4.45 16.07 5.87
N SER A 97 3.43 16.11 5.00
CA SER A 97 3.43 16.93 3.77
C SER A 97 2.50 18.15 3.81
N MET A 98 2.14 18.64 4.99
CA MET A 98 1.56 19.99 5.19
C MET A 98 2.61 21.13 5.11
N ALA A 99 3.47 21.16 4.07
CA ALA A 99 4.23 22.33 3.58
C ALA A 99 5.11 21.88 2.38
N SER A 100 5.16 22.49 1.19
CA SER A 100 4.72 23.74 0.57
C SER A 100 4.83 23.49 -0.96
N GLN A 101 4.02 24.04 -1.86
CA GLN A 101 4.39 25.25 -2.63
C GLN A 101 3.16 25.99 -3.21
N GLY A 102 2.89 27.18 -2.69
CA GLY A 102 2.19 28.28 -3.39
C GLY A 102 0.67 28.20 -3.49
N GLU A 103 0.02 29.34 -3.79
CA GLU A 103 -1.44 29.51 -3.99
C GLU A 103 -2.09 28.58 -5.04
N LYS A 104 -1.30 27.70 -5.69
CA LYS A 104 -1.75 26.67 -6.64
C LYS A 104 -1.76 25.24 -6.07
N ALA A 105 -1.31 25.04 -4.82
CA ALA A 105 -1.16 23.74 -4.16
C ALA A 105 -2.48 22.98 -3.91
N SER A 106 -3.63 23.63 -4.02
CA SER A 106 -4.95 22.99 -3.83
C SER A 106 -5.28 21.90 -4.86
N LYS A 107 -4.42 21.65 -5.87
CA LYS A 107 -4.63 20.63 -6.90
C LYS A 107 -3.59 19.50 -6.93
N SER A 108 -2.41 19.69 -6.33
CA SER A 108 -1.35 18.68 -6.32
C SER A 108 -1.47 17.86 -5.03
N ARG A 109 -1.80 16.58 -5.17
CA ARG A 109 -1.84 15.59 -4.08
C ARG A 109 -0.42 15.37 -3.59
N ALA A 110 -0.01 16.00 -2.49
CA ALA A 110 1.26 15.74 -1.84
C ALA A 110 0.97 14.96 -0.56
N ASP A 111 1.18 13.64 -0.61
CA ASP A 111 0.92 12.73 0.50
C ASP A 111 2.24 12.07 0.92
N SER A 112 2.35 11.64 2.18
CA SER A 112 3.41 10.74 2.63
C SER A 112 2.85 9.42 3.11
N MET A 113 3.53 8.34 2.77
CA MET A 113 3.18 7.00 3.23
C MET A 113 4.42 6.23 3.68
N ILE A 114 4.23 5.41 4.72
CA ILE A 114 5.14 4.37 5.15
C ILE A 114 4.52 3.03 4.74
N ILE A 115 5.24 2.26 3.94
CA ILE A 115 4.84 0.90 3.57
C ILE A 115 5.82 -0.11 4.16
N GLY A 116 5.28 -1.20 4.68
CA GLY A 116 6.06 -2.25 5.33
C GLY A 116 5.60 -3.64 4.91
N VAL A 117 6.54 -4.57 4.78
CA VAL A 117 6.21 -6.00 4.68
C VAL A 117 7.18 -6.86 5.50
N THR A 118 6.61 -7.82 6.23
CA THR A 118 7.35 -8.77 7.05
C THR A 118 6.80 -10.18 6.92
N VAL A 119 7.61 -11.17 7.31
CA VAL A 119 7.21 -12.59 7.38
C VAL A 119 7.55 -13.11 8.75
N SER A 120 6.59 -13.74 9.42
CA SER A 120 6.81 -14.33 10.73
C SER A 120 5.96 -15.57 10.95
N ASN A 121 6.15 -16.26 12.08
CA ASN A 121 5.37 -17.45 12.43
C ASN A 121 3.89 -17.15 12.75
N ARG A 122 3.53 -15.87 12.94
CA ARG A 122 2.17 -15.42 13.27
C ARG A 122 1.87 -14.10 12.56
N ALA A 123 0.61 -13.72 12.46
CA ALA A 123 0.25 -12.37 12.04
C ALA A 123 0.85 -11.34 13.02
N LYS A 124 1.39 -10.25 12.48
CA LYS A 124 1.83 -9.08 13.26
C LYS A 124 0.77 -8.00 13.15
N PRO A 125 0.52 -7.20 14.19
CA PRO A 125 -0.47 -6.11 14.09
C PRO A 125 -0.07 -5.05 13.05
N ASP A 126 1.24 -4.91 12.85
CA ASP A 126 1.85 -3.88 12.02
C ASP A 126 3.20 -4.40 11.49
N ALA A 127 3.50 -4.11 10.22
CA ALA A 127 4.78 -4.38 9.57
C ALA A 127 5.76 -3.19 9.59
N THR A 128 5.33 -1.98 9.96
CA THR A 128 6.20 -0.79 10.01
C THR A 128 6.81 -0.58 11.40
N SER A 129 6.20 -1.08 12.47
CA SER A 129 6.78 -1.03 13.82
C SER A 129 8.01 -1.93 14.00
N GLU A 130 8.87 -1.55 14.94
CA GLU A 130 10.02 -2.36 15.38
C GLU A 130 9.61 -3.74 15.90
N ALA A 131 8.42 -3.86 16.50
CA ALA A 131 7.89 -5.12 17.03
C ALA A 131 7.57 -6.18 15.94
N ALA A 132 7.53 -5.76 14.68
CA ALA A 132 7.39 -6.63 13.52
C ALA A 132 8.62 -7.55 13.32
N GLY A 133 9.78 -7.17 13.87
CA GLY A 133 11.05 -7.86 13.71
C GLY A 133 11.74 -7.46 12.41
N GLU A 134 12.23 -8.42 11.63
CA GLU A 134 12.87 -8.14 10.35
C GLU A 134 11.81 -7.73 9.30
N SER A 135 11.46 -6.45 9.26
CA SER A 135 10.64 -5.87 8.19
C SER A 135 11.50 -5.28 7.08
N VAL A 136 10.91 -5.10 5.89
CA VAL A 136 11.39 -4.09 4.93
C VAL A 136 10.37 -2.96 4.90
N ILE A 137 10.87 -1.74 5.04
CA ILE A 137 10.07 -0.53 5.17
C ILE A 137 10.56 0.48 4.14
N ALA A 138 9.63 1.20 3.52
CA ALA A 138 9.93 2.37 2.71
C ALA A 138 8.99 3.50 3.15
N GLU A 139 9.57 4.66 3.42
CA GLU A 139 8.85 5.91 3.65
C GLU A 139 9.03 6.79 2.44
N VAL A 140 7.94 7.30 1.90
CA VAL A 140 7.94 8.09 0.67
C VAL A 140 6.95 9.23 0.78
N THR A 141 7.43 10.44 0.55
CA THR A 141 6.59 11.57 0.14
C THR A 141 6.40 11.49 -1.37
N TYR A 142 5.15 11.54 -1.82
CA TYR A 142 4.81 11.34 -3.22
C TYR A 142 3.78 12.34 -3.70
N ASP A 143 3.80 12.57 -5.02
CA ASP A 143 2.97 13.53 -5.72
C ASP A 143 2.16 12.88 -6.86
N GLU A 144 1.49 13.73 -7.65
CA GLU A 144 0.74 13.31 -8.84
C GLU A 144 1.59 12.64 -9.94
N TYR A 145 2.92 12.72 -9.88
CA TYR A 145 3.84 12.06 -10.81
C TYR A 145 4.34 10.71 -10.28
N THR A 146 4.00 10.36 -9.05
CA THR A 146 4.41 9.11 -8.44
C THR A 146 3.38 8.01 -8.70
N ASN A 147 3.71 7.13 -9.64
CA ASN A 147 2.82 6.01 -9.98
C ASN A 147 2.87 4.88 -8.95
N LYS A 148 4.07 4.53 -8.48
CA LYS A 148 4.30 3.30 -7.72
C LYS A 148 5.29 3.50 -6.59
N VAL A 149 4.93 3.01 -5.41
CA VAL A 149 5.80 2.92 -4.24
C VAL A 149 6.05 1.44 -3.93
N ARG A 150 7.30 1.07 -3.63
CA ARG A 150 7.71 -0.34 -3.48
C ARG A 150 8.69 -0.52 -2.33
N ALA A 151 8.47 -1.54 -1.52
CA ALA A 151 9.44 -2.05 -0.55
C ALA A 151 9.65 -3.54 -0.79
N LYS A 152 10.90 -3.99 -0.89
CA LYS A 152 11.24 -5.39 -1.20
C LYS A 152 12.50 -5.87 -0.50
N LYS A 153 12.52 -7.13 -0.09
CA LYS A 153 13.70 -7.78 0.49
C LYS A 153 13.81 -9.24 0.08
N TYR A 154 15.04 -9.74 0.08
CA TYR A 154 15.28 -11.18 -0.01
C TYR A 154 15.10 -11.82 1.36
N ILE A 155 14.41 -12.96 1.40
CA ILE A 155 14.23 -13.78 2.60
C ILE A 155 14.60 -15.23 2.28
N ARG A 156 15.02 -15.97 3.31
CA ARG A 156 15.31 -17.41 3.20
C ARG A 156 14.28 -18.21 3.98
N ILE A 157 13.60 -19.14 3.31
CA ILE A 157 12.62 -20.05 3.93
C ILE A 157 12.99 -21.47 3.53
N ARG A 158 13.32 -22.30 4.53
CA ARG A 158 13.74 -23.71 4.33
C ARG A 158 14.87 -23.85 3.29
N GLY A 159 15.86 -22.96 3.36
CA GLY A 159 17.01 -22.94 2.44
C GLY A 159 16.72 -22.38 1.04
N ARG A 160 15.48 -22.01 0.71
CA ARG A 160 15.12 -21.36 -0.56
C ARG A 160 15.08 -19.85 -0.41
N SER A 161 15.59 -19.13 -1.41
CA SER A 161 15.59 -17.67 -1.45
C SER A 161 14.35 -17.16 -2.16
N TYR A 162 13.65 -16.22 -1.53
CA TYR A 162 12.48 -15.55 -2.09
C TYR A 162 12.69 -14.04 -2.06
N LEU A 163 12.26 -13.33 -3.11
CA LEU A 163 12.07 -11.89 -3.05
C LEU A 163 10.63 -11.64 -2.59
N LEU A 164 10.47 -11.06 -1.41
CA LEU A 164 9.20 -10.59 -0.90
C LEU A 164 9.09 -9.09 -1.13
N GLY A 165 7.93 -8.62 -1.62
CA GLY A 165 7.68 -7.19 -1.71
C GLY A 165 6.23 -6.80 -1.51
N ILE A 166 6.06 -5.52 -1.23
CA ILE A 166 4.81 -4.78 -1.27
C ILE A 166 4.96 -3.69 -2.34
N GLU A 167 3.90 -3.48 -3.11
CA GLU A 167 3.79 -2.43 -4.12
C GLU A 167 2.45 -1.73 -3.97
N CYS A 168 2.46 -0.39 -3.98
CA CYS A 168 1.27 0.45 -4.01
C CYS A 168 1.23 1.26 -5.30
N ASP A 169 0.12 1.16 -6.03
CA ASP A 169 -0.22 2.02 -7.16
C ASP A 169 -0.98 3.25 -6.64
N CYS A 170 -0.32 4.40 -6.67
CA CYS A 170 -0.81 5.65 -6.07
C CYS A 170 -1.79 6.40 -6.98
N MET A 171 -2.04 5.87 -8.19
CA MET A 171 -2.96 6.45 -9.18
C MET A 171 -4.00 5.44 -9.67
N ALA A 172 -4.29 4.40 -8.88
CA ALA A 172 -5.24 3.38 -9.27
C ALA A 172 -6.66 3.94 -9.42
N LYS A 173 -7.27 3.71 -10.59
CA LYS A 173 -8.70 4.00 -10.83
C LYS A 173 -9.54 2.85 -10.28
N ARG A 174 -10.60 3.14 -9.53
CA ARG A 174 -11.59 2.12 -9.15
C ARG A 174 -12.17 1.48 -10.41
N VAL A 175 -11.94 0.18 -10.60
CA VAL A 175 -12.81 -0.63 -11.47
C VAL A 175 -14.08 -0.89 -10.67
N THR A 176 -15.11 -0.09 -10.88
CA THR A 176 -16.46 -0.43 -10.45
C THR A 176 -16.89 -1.67 -11.21
N LYS A 177 -16.94 -2.81 -10.52
CA LYS A 177 -17.66 -4.00 -10.97
C LYS A 177 -19.14 -3.83 -10.69
#